data_AF-A0A3N5NLL4-F1
#
_entry.id   AF-A0A3N5NLL4-F1
#
_cell.length_a   1.000
_cell.length_b   1.000
_cell.length_c   1.000
_cell.angle_alpha   90.00
_cell.angle_beta   90.00
_cell.angle_gamma   90.00
#
_symmetry.space_group_name_H-M   'P 1'
#
loop_
_entity.id
_entity.type
_entity.pdbx_description
1 polymer ?
#
loop_
_entity_poly.entity_id
_entity_poly.type
_entity_poly.pdbx_seq_one_letter_code
_entity_poly.pdbx_strand_id
1 'polypeptide(L)'
;MKARKIKKGIYWVGAVDWDRRLFDALIPLPDGTSYNSYLIQGSEKTVLIDAVDPTMEPVLMARLDDLAIKQINYLVANHAEQDHSGSIPAVLARYP
;
A
#
# COMPACT_ATOMS: atom_id res chain seq x y z
N MET A 1 -2.94 2.83 11.95
CA MET A 1 -3.51 1.47 11.80
C MET A 1 -2.36 0.47 11.87
N LYS A 2 -2.55 -0.73 12.44
CA LYS A 2 -1.43 -1.69 12.57
C LYS A 2 -1.10 -2.37 11.25
N ALA A 3 0.18 -2.46 10.91
CA ALA A 3 0.64 -3.28 9.79
C ALA A 3 0.52 -4.77 10.13
N ARG A 4 0.15 -5.60 9.15
CA ARG A 4 0.00 -7.05 9.37
C ARG A 4 1.29 -7.75 8.99
N LYS A 5 1.97 -8.35 9.97
CA LYS A 5 3.14 -9.20 9.72
C LYS A 5 2.71 -10.48 8.99
N ILE A 6 3.38 -10.78 7.87
CA ILE A 6 3.23 -12.03 7.13
C ILE A 6 4.38 -12.98 7.53
N LYS A 7 5.62 -12.47 7.47
CA LYS A 7 6.84 -13.18 7.86
C LYS A 7 7.80 -12.20 8.51
N LYS A 8 8.88 -12.68 9.11
CA LYS A 8 9.97 -11.81 9.57
C LYS A 8 10.43 -10.91 8.41
N GLY A 9 10.36 -9.59 8.61
CA GLY A 9 10.75 -8.58 7.62
C GLY A 9 9.76 -8.39 6.46
N ILE A 10 8.58 -9.05 6.47
CA ILE A 10 7.59 -8.94 5.39
C ILE A 10 6.23 -8.61 6.00
N TYR A 11 5.66 -7.48 5.58
CA TYR A 11 4.43 -6.93 6.12
C TYR A 11 3.46 -6.59 4.99
N TRP A 12 2.20 -6.88 5.22
CA TRP A 12 1.12 -6.29 4.44
C TRP A 12 0.79 -4.91 5.02
N VAL A 13 0.86 -3.91 4.15
CA VAL A 13 0.67 -2.48 4.50
C VAL A 13 -0.42 -1.83 3.67
N GLY A 14 -1.15 -2.59 2.85
CA GLY A 14 -2.22 -2.11 1.96
C GLY A 14 -3.46 -1.53 2.66
N ALA A 15 -4.64 -1.72 2.11
CA ALA A 15 -5.90 -1.28 2.72
C ALA A 15 -7.05 -2.25 2.44
N VAL A 16 -8.03 -2.30 3.33
CA VAL A 16 -9.34 -2.90 3.03
C VAL A 16 -10.32 -1.76 2.87
N ASP A 17 -10.99 -1.73 1.73
CA ASP A 17 -12.04 -0.77 1.41
C ASP A 17 -13.39 -1.50 1.43
N TRP A 18 -13.98 -1.54 2.61
CA TRP A 18 -15.30 -2.12 2.85
C TRP A 18 -16.43 -1.32 2.20
N ASP A 19 -16.17 -0.07 1.82
CA ASP A 19 -17.18 0.87 1.31
C ASP A 19 -17.17 0.95 -0.23
N ARG A 20 -16.14 0.41 -0.90
CA ARG A 20 -16.10 0.29 -2.36
C ARG A 20 -17.27 -0.56 -2.86
N ARG A 21 -18.01 -0.04 -3.85
CA ARG A 21 -19.15 -0.76 -4.47
C ARG A 21 -18.97 -1.08 -5.94
N LEU A 22 -18.00 -0.45 -6.61
CA LEU A 22 -17.68 -0.68 -8.01
C LEU A 22 -16.17 -0.75 -8.20
N PHE A 23 -15.69 -1.80 -8.85
CA PHE A 23 -14.34 -1.89 -9.39
C PHE A 23 -14.35 -1.34 -10.82
N ASP A 24 -13.41 -0.44 -11.10
CA ASP A 24 -13.27 0.25 -12.39
C ASP A 24 -14.59 0.84 -12.93
N ALA A 25 -15.43 1.35 -12.02
CA ALA A 25 -16.77 1.89 -12.29
C ALA A 25 -17.76 0.93 -13.01
N LEU A 26 -17.42 -0.35 -13.17
CA LEU A 26 -18.15 -1.30 -14.01
C LEU A 26 -18.56 -2.56 -13.25
N ILE A 27 -17.68 -3.10 -12.42
CA ILE A 27 -17.87 -4.42 -11.81
C ILE A 27 -18.36 -4.25 -10.36
N PRO A 28 -19.55 -4.76 -9.99
CA PRO A 28 -20.06 -4.67 -8.63
C PRO A 28 -19.15 -5.36 -7.60
N LEU A 29 -18.95 -4.71 -6.46
CA LEU A 29 -18.22 -5.21 -5.30
C LEU A 29 -19.14 -5.22 -4.07
N PRO A 30 -20.02 -6.23 -3.91
CA PRO A 30 -20.97 -6.27 -2.79
C PRO A 30 -20.28 -6.35 -1.42
N ASP A 31 -19.08 -6.96 -1.37
CA ASP A 31 -18.33 -7.19 -0.13
C ASP A 31 -17.12 -6.25 0.02
N GLY A 32 -17.03 -5.20 -0.81
CA GLY A 32 -15.85 -4.33 -0.85
C GLY A 32 -14.65 -4.96 -1.56
N THR A 33 -13.48 -4.40 -1.33
CA THR A 33 -12.21 -4.88 -1.91
C THR A 33 -11.02 -4.62 -0.99
N SER A 34 -9.83 -5.03 -1.42
CA SER A 34 -8.56 -4.69 -0.79
C SER A 34 -7.56 -4.19 -1.82
N TYR A 35 -6.79 -3.17 -1.46
CA TYR A 35 -5.62 -2.72 -2.21
C TYR A 35 -4.38 -3.28 -1.52
N ASN A 36 -3.70 -4.23 -2.13
CA ASN A 36 -2.64 -5.00 -1.47
C ASN A 36 -1.27 -4.45 -1.79
N SER A 37 -0.64 -3.81 -0.81
CA SER A 37 0.75 -3.37 -0.87
C SER A 37 1.58 -4.08 0.20
N TYR A 38 2.86 -4.31 -0.10
CA TYR A 38 3.75 -5.08 0.77
C TYR A 38 5.04 -4.33 1.05
N LEU A 39 5.44 -4.30 2.32
CA LEU A 39 6.72 -3.78 2.73
C LEU A 39 7.68 -4.93 3.06
N ILE A 40 8.85 -4.91 2.43
CA ILE A 40 9.93 -5.85 2.69
C ILE A 40 11.11 -5.08 3.30
N GLN A 41 11.45 -5.43 4.53
CA GLN A 41 12.63 -4.92 5.23
C GLN A 41 13.75 -5.97 5.13
N GLY A 42 14.67 -5.72 4.21
CA GLY A 42 15.93 -6.47 4.11
C GLY A 42 16.92 -6.05 5.19
N SER A 43 18.11 -6.67 5.18
CA SER A 43 19.21 -6.27 6.08
C SER A 43 19.76 -4.88 5.78
N GLU A 44 19.73 -4.46 4.52
CA GLU A 44 20.32 -3.19 4.06
C GLU A 44 19.31 -2.26 3.39
N LYS A 45 18.25 -2.81 2.80
CA LYS A 45 17.33 -2.06 1.96
C LYS A 45 15.88 -2.37 2.31
N THR A 46 15.04 -1.36 2.21
CA THR A 46 13.58 -1.46 2.36
C THR A 46 12.93 -1.29 1.00
N VAL A 47 11.98 -2.18 0.67
CA VAL A 47 11.23 -2.18 -0.57
C VAL A 47 9.75 -2.04 -0.25
N LEU A 48 9.05 -1.17 -0.98
CA LEU A 48 7.60 -1.16 -1.05
C LEU A 48 7.16 -1.72 -2.42
N ILE A 49 6.28 -2.72 -2.40
CA ILE A 49 5.66 -3.31 -3.59
C ILE A 49 4.24 -2.78 -3.68
N ASP A 50 3.96 -2.13 -4.81
CA ASP A 50 2.74 -1.38 -5.13
C ASP A 50 2.39 -0.33 -4.06
N ALA A 51 1.36 0.46 -4.34
CA ALA A 51 0.72 1.35 -3.39
C ALA A 51 -0.77 0.98 -3.30
N VAL A 52 -1.60 1.95 -2.94
CA VAL A 52 -3.05 1.79 -2.82
C VAL A 52 -3.76 2.84 -3.67
N ASP A 53 -5.06 2.64 -3.88
CA ASP A 53 -5.96 3.68 -4.38
C ASP A 53 -5.79 4.98 -3.57
N PRO A 54 -5.77 6.17 -4.19
CA PRO A 54 -5.59 7.45 -3.49
C PRO A 54 -6.54 7.69 -2.31
N THR A 55 -7.77 7.16 -2.36
CA THR A 55 -8.74 7.28 -1.26
C THR A 55 -8.27 6.52 0.00
N MET A 56 -7.37 5.56 -0.16
CA MET A 56 -6.80 4.72 0.90
C MET A 56 -5.37 5.11 1.28
N GLU A 57 -4.80 6.16 0.69
CA GLU A 57 -3.46 6.67 1.04
C GLU A 57 -3.26 6.86 2.57
N PRO A 58 -4.20 7.44 3.33
CA PRO A 58 -4.02 7.61 4.77
C PRO A 58 -3.84 6.29 5.52
N VAL A 59 -4.46 5.20 5.03
CA VAL A 59 -4.33 3.85 5.61
C VAL A 59 -2.92 3.30 5.38
N LEU A 60 -2.41 3.42 4.15
CA LEU A 60 -1.05 3.01 3.81
C LEU A 60 -0.03 3.78 4.66
N MET A 61 -0.13 5.11 4.71
CA MET A 61 0.78 5.96 5.49
C MET A 61 0.77 5.60 6.98
N ALA A 62 -0.42 5.41 7.56
CA ALA A 62 -0.55 5.05 8.98
C ALA A 62 0.06 3.68 9.31
N ARG A 63 0.19 2.76 8.35
CA ARG A 63 0.83 1.45 8.54
C ARG A 63 2.34 1.51 8.35
N LEU A 64 2.83 2.36 7.43
CA LEU A 64 4.26 2.66 7.33
C LEU A 64 4.76 3.35 8.61
N ASP A 65 3.94 4.20 9.23
CA ASP A 65 4.23 4.82 10.52
C ASP A 65 4.24 3.83 11.69
N ASP A 66 3.32 2.88 11.71
CA ASP A 66 3.29 1.80 12.71
C ASP A 66 4.59 0.97 12.69
N LEU A 67 5.17 0.77 11.51
CA LEU A 67 6.46 0.09 11.33
C LEU A 67 7.67 1.03 11.51
N ALA A 68 7.43 2.30 11.85
CA ALA A 68 8.44 3.35 12.00
C ALA A 68 9.38 3.49 10.79
N ILE A 69 8.86 3.30 9.57
CA ILE A 69 9.66 3.36 8.35
C ILE A 69 10.19 4.78 8.12
N LYS A 70 11.52 4.88 8.02
CA LYS A 70 12.24 6.14 7.79
C LYS A 70 12.74 6.30 6.35
N GLN A 71 12.90 5.19 5.64
CA GLN A 71 13.42 5.17 4.28
C GLN A 71 12.81 4.01 3.52
N ILE A 72 12.46 4.25 2.25
CA ILE A 72 12.13 3.25 1.26
C ILE A 72 13.16 3.39 0.15
N ASN A 73 13.94 2.34 -0.11
CA ASN A 73 15.00 2.40 -1.11
C ASN A 73 14.51 2.04 -2.52
N TYR A 74 13.45 1.22 -2.58
CA TYR A 74 12.85 0.80 -3.83
C TYR A 74 11.34 0.84 -3.71
N LEU A 75 10.70 1.36 -4.75
CA LEU A 75 9.28 1.22 -4.99
C LEU A 75 9.12 0.39 -6.26
N VAL A 76 8.44 -0.75 -6.14
CA VAL A 76 8.16 -1.65 -7.26
C VAL A 76 6.69 -1.47 -7.63
N ALA A 77 6.42 -0.82 -8.76
CA ALA A 77 5.08 -0.73 -9.33
C ALA A 77 4.89 -1.88 -10.31
N ASN A 78 4.03 -2.84 -9.97
CA ASN A 78 3.70 -3.97 -10.84
C ASN A 78 2.71 -3.55 -11.94
N HIS A 79 1.77 -2.65 -11.62
CA HIS A 79 0.73 -2.15 -12.51
C HIS A 79 0.58 -0.64 -12.38
N ALA A 80 0.31 0.04 -13.50
CA ALA A 80 0.17 1.49 -13.55
C ALA A 80 -1.24 2.01 -13.22
N GLU A 81 -2.21 1.12 -13.05
CA GLU A 81 -3.60 1.46 -12.73
C GLU A 81 -3.71 2.16 -11.37
N GLN A 82 -4.70 3.04 -11.23
CA GLN A 82 -4.79 3.99 -10.11
C GLN A 82 -4.94 3.31 -8.75
N ASP A 83 -5.61 2.17 -8.69
CA ASP A 83 -5.81 1.38 -7.48
C ASP A 83 -4.53 0.71 -6.96
N HIS A 84 -3.50 0.61 -7.81
CA HIS A 84 -2.16 0.12 -7.46
C HIS A 84 -1.13 1.24 -7.35
N SER A 85 -1.15 2.19 -8.27
CA SER A 85 -0.10 3.20 -8.44
C SER A 85 -0.52 4.61 -8.07
N GLY A 86 -1.81 4.85 -7.81
CA GLY A 86 -2.33 6.20 -7.60
C GLY A 86 -1.73 6.92 -6.39
N SER A 87 -1.35 6.20 -5.34
CA SER A 87 -0.71 6.77 -4.15
C SER A 87 0.82 6.84 -4.21
N ILE A 88 1.45 6.39 -5.31
CA ILE A 88 2.92 6.44 -5.46
C ILE A 88 3.48 7.87 -5.29
N PRO A 89 2.88 8.93 -5.88
CA PRO A 89 3.38 10.30 -5.69
C PRO A 89 3.48 10.72 -4.23
N ALA A 90 2.51 10.34 -3.39
CA ALA A 90 2.52 10.63 -1.96
C ALA A 90 3.61 9.84 -1.22
N VAL A 91 3.86 8.60 -1.61
CA VAL A 91 4.97 7.80 -1.07
C VAL A 91 6.31 8.46 -1.40
N LEU A 92 6.52 8.88 -2.65
CA LEU A 92 7.77 9.54 -3.08
C LEU A 92 7.96 10.91 -2.41
N ALA A 93 6.88 11.68 -2.20
CA ALA A 93 6.95 12.94 -1.47
C ALA A 93 7.38 12.75 -0.01
N ARG A 94 6.95 11.65 0.63
CA ARG A 94 7.30 11.31 2.01
C ARG A 94 8.68 10.68 2.15
N TYR A 95 9.08 9.90 1.15
CA TYR A 95 10.34 9.16 1.10
C TYR A 95 11.10 9.49 -0.19
N PRO A 96 11.71 10.69 -0.28
CA PRO A 96 12.40 11.14 -1.48
C PRO A 96 13.71 10.39 -1.74
#